data_AF-A0A8X7QJ43-F1
#
_entry.id   AF-A0A8X7QJ43-F1
#
_cell.length_a   1.000
_cell.length_b   1.000
_cell.length_c   1.000
_cell.angle_alpha   90.00
_cell.angle_beta   90.00
_cell.angle_gamma   90.00
#
_symmetry.space_group_name_H-M   'P 1'
#
loop_
_entity.id
_entity.type
_entity.pdbx_description
1 polymer ?
#
loop_
_entity_poly.entity_id
_entity_poly.type
_entity_poly.pdbx_seq_one_letter_code
_entity_poly.pdbx_strand_id
1 'polypeptide(L)'
;MVYLFVVGSLEISNGDDQSVKLVDAVDEGGKEPTHIEIEVEKYAAESGVEGDYDAQFKNLGNLVTNLQDQILYKLDEGLNHVASTSQSRTLSSKHTGIV
;
A
#
# COMPACT_ATOMS: atom_id res chain seq x y z
N MET A 1 16.71 6.20 4.34
CA MET A 1 15.75 7.35 4.27
C MET A 1 14.84 7.06 3.09
N VAL A 2 13.52 7.20 3.24
CA VAL A 2 12.59 6.88 2.15
C VAL A 2 12.19 8.16 1.40
N TYR A 3 12.24 8.09 0.08
CA TYR A 3 11.83 9.14 -0.84
C TYR A 3 10.59 8.70 -1.60
N LEU A 4 9.57 9.55 -1.66
CA LEU A 4 8.38 9.32 -2.50
C LEU A 4 8.49 10.18 -3.75
N PHE A 5 8.34 9.55 -4.91
CA PHE A 5 8.32 10.17 -6.22
C PHE A 5 6.94 9.99 -6.85
N VAL A 6 6.26 11.08 -7.20
CA VAL A 6 5.08 10.98 -8.07
C VAL A 6 5.57 10.73 -9.49
N VAL A 7 5.37 9.52 -9.99
CA VAL A 7 5.88 9.07 -11.30
C VAL A 7 4.84 9.17 -12.40
N GLY A 8 3.57 9.32 -12.04
CA GLY A 8 2.48 9.44 -13.01
C GLY A 8 1.17 9.90 -12.42
N SER A 9 0.24 10.26 -13.30
CA SER A 9 -1.15 10.55 -12.98
C SER A 9 -2.04 9.95 -14.06
N LEU A 10 -3.09 9.26 -13.66
CA LEU A 10 -4.08 8.67 -14.56
C LEU A 10 -5.44 9.25 -14.23
N GLU A 11 -6.07 9.88 -15.22
CA GLU A 11 -7.43 10.41 -15.12
C GLU A 11 -8.37 9.45 -15.85
N ILE A 12 -9.30 8.84 -15.11
CA ILE A 12 -10.26 7.86 -15.62
C ILE A 12 -11.63 8.54 -15.68
N SER A 13 -12.03 8.97 -16.88
CA SER A 13 -13.34 9.55 -17.14
C SER A 13 -14.36 8.45 -17.49
N ASN A 14 -14.94 7.81 -16.47
CA ASN A 14 -16.03 6.82 -16.64
C ASN A 14 -17.40 7.32 -16.12
N GLY A 15 -17.55 8.62 -15.87
CA GLY A 15 -18.76 9.24 -15.30
C GLY A 15 -18.58 9.70 -13.85
N ASP A 16 -17.60 9.13 -13.16
CA ASP A 16 -17.01 9.66 -11.94
C ASP A 16 -15.58 10.07 -12.30
N ASP A 17 -15.21 11.35 -12.11
CA ASP A 17 -13.83 11.80 -12.32
C ASP A 17 -12.95 11.13 -11.26
N GLN A 18 -12.32 10.01 -11.62
CA GLN A 18 -11.37 9.31 -10.77
C GLN A 18 -9.94 9.62 -11.22
N SER A 19 -9.17 10.19 -10.31
CA SER A 19 -7.80 10.62 -10.47
C SER A 19 -6.91 9.73 -9.63
N VAL A 20 -6.11 8.91 -10.30
CA VAL A 20 -5.13 8.04 -9.63
C VAL A 20 -3.74 8.66 -9.76
N LYS A 21 -3.02 8.79 -8.64
CA LYS A 21 -1.59 9.11 -8.62
C LYS A 21 -0.78 7.84 -8.51
N LEU A 22 0.23 7.72 -9.37
CA LEU A 22 1.21 6.65 -9.33
C LEU A 22 2.44 7.18 -8.61
N VAL A 23 2.83 6.52 -7.53
CA VAL A 23 3.91 6.94 -6.63
C VAL A 23 4.90 5.80 -6.45
N ASP A 24 6.18 6.11 -6.62
CA ASP A 24 7.27 5.19 -6.32
C ASP A 24 7.93 5.60 -5.01
N ALA A 25 8.01 4.66 -4.07
CA ALA A 25 8.77 4.84 -2.84
C ALA A 25 10.12 4.13 -2.96
N VAL A 26 11.20 4.87 -2.73
CA VAL A 26 12.58 4.39 -2.88
C VAL A 26 13.34 4.63 -1.58
N ASP A 27 14.01 3.61 -1.05
CA ASP A 27 14.97 3.79 0.04
C ASP A 27 16.36 4.12 -0.51
N GLU A 28 17.10 4.93 0.25
CA GLU A 28 18.47 5.37 -0.04
C GLU A 28 19.45 4.22 -0.34
N GLY A 29 19.16 3.01 0.16
CA GLY A 29 19.92 1.79 -0.14
C GLY A 29 19.81 1.27 -1.58
N GLY A 30 19.02 1.91 -2.45
CA GLY A 30 18.89 1.53 -3.86
C GLY A 30 18.17 0.21 -4.09
N LYS A 31 17.32 -0.20 -3.14
CA LYS A 31 16.41 -1.34 -3.29
C LYS A 31 15.37 -1.03 -4.37
N GLU A 32 14.73 -2.08 -4.88
CA GLU A 32 13.68 -1.94 -5.89
C GLU A 32 12.57 -0.98 -5.37
N PRO A 33 12.13 -0.01 -6.19
CA PRO A 33 11.05 0.91 -5.82
C PRO A 33 9.78 0.14 -5.49
N THR A 34 9.07 0.58 -4.45
CA THR A 34 7.72 0.12 -4.19
C THR A 34 6.73 1.02 -4.90
N HIS A 35 5.97 0.44 -5.83
CA HIS A 35 4.90 1.12 -6.57
C HIS A 35 3.61 1.21 -5.75
N ILE A 36 3.01 2.39 -5.70
CA ILE A 36 1.80 2.70 -4.93
C ILE A 36 0.83 3.48 -5.80
N GLU A 37 -0.43 3.06 -5.79
CA GLU A 37 -1.52 3.76 -6.45
C GLU A 37 -2.37 4.48 -5.39
N ILE A 38 -2.60 5.78 -5.59
CA ILE A 38 -3.41 6.60 -4.70
C ILE A 38 -4.60 7.14 -5.50
N GLU A 39 -5.79 6.64 -5.18
CA GLU A 39 -7.05 7.21 -5.65
C GLU A 39 -7.31 8.52 -4.88
N VAL A 40 -7.18 9.66 -5.55
CA VAL A 40 -7.27 10.98 -4.92
C VAL A 40 -8.64 11.17 -4.27
N GLU A 41 -9.69 10.69 -4.91
CA GLU A 41 -11.09 10.84 -4.48
C GLU A 41 -11.36 10.09 -3.17
N LYS A 42 -10.55 9.11 -2.77
CA LYS A 42 -10.73 8.45 -1.46
C LYS A 42 -10.30 9.33 -0.29
N TYR A 43 -9.40 10.28 -0.55
CA TYR A 43 -8.70 11.02 0.50
C TYR A 43 -8.91 12.53 0.43
N ALA A 44 -9.06 13.09 -0.77
CA ALA A 44 -9.39 14.49 -0.98
C ALA A 44 -10.88 14.73 -0.70
N ALA A 45 -11.16 15.81 0.03
CA ALA A 45 -12.49 16.36 0.12
C ALA A 45 -12.77 17.21 -1.13
N GLU A 46 -13.98 17.14 -1.68
CA GLU A 46 -14.44 18.07 -2.74
C GLU A 46 -14.63 19.52 -2.22
N SER A 47 -14.26 19.76 -0.96
CA SER A 47 -14.49 21.02 -0.26
C SER A 47 -13.69 22.16 -0.89
N GLY A 48 -14.39 23.08 -1.55
CA GLY A 48 -13.84 24.30 -2.13
C GLY A 48 -13.44 25.38 -1.11
N VAL A 49 -13.17 25.01 0.15
CA VAL A 49 -12.67 25.96 1.16
C VAL A 49 -11.17 26.13 0.96
N GLU A 50 -10.83 27.01 0.03
CA GLU A 50 -9.46 27.39 -0.29
C GLU A 50 -8.77 27.96 0.96
N GLY A 51 -7.65 27.34 1.36
CA GLY A 51 -6.80 27.82 2.46
C GLY A 51 -6.92 27.08 3.79
N ASP A 52 -7.87 26.17 3.95
CA ASP A 52 -7.92 25.27 5.11
C ASP A 52 -7.28 23.92 4.75
N TYR A 53 -6.09 23.65 5.31
CA TYR A 53 -5.35 22.42 5.04
C TYR A 53 -6.08 21.17 5.53
N ASP A 54 -6.70 21.23 6.71
CA ASP A 54 -7.36 20.08 7.31
C ASP A 54 -8.67 19.77 6.57
N ALA A 55 -9.37 20.80 6.09
CA ALA A 55 -10.61 20.64 5.32
C ALA A 55 -10.42 20.06 3.91
N GLN A 56 -9.18 20.01 3.40
CA GLN A 56 -8.88 19.41 2.09
C GLN A 56 -8.87 17.88 2.11
N PHE A 57 -8.84 17.26 3.30
CA PHE A 57 -8.80 15.81 3.42
C PHE A 57 -10.01 15.27 4.18
N LYS A 58 -10.69 14.27 3.62
CA LYS A 58 -11.79 13.57 4.30
C LYS A 58 -11.32 12.32 5.06
N ASN A 59 -10.15 11.76 4.70
CA ASN A 59 -9.63 10.51 5.27
C ASN A 59 -8.09 10.52 5.45
N LEU A 60 -7.51 11.65 5.89
CA LEU A 60 -6.04 11.79 5.98
C LEU A 60 -5.38 10.71 6.85
N GLY A 61 -6.00 10.34 7.98
CA GLY A 61 -5.48 9.28 8.84
C GLY A 61 -5.35 7.93 8.11
N ASN A 62 -6.36 7.55 7.32
CA ASN A 62 -6.30 6.32 6.52
C ASN A 62 -5.24 6.40 5.42
N LEU A 63 -5.07 7.57 4.78
CA LEU A 63 -4.00 7.76 3.79
C LEU A 63 -2.63 7.53 4.41
N VAL A 64 -2.36 8.14 5.56
CA VAL A 64 -1.08 8.00 6.26
C VAL A 64 -0.83 6.56 6.68
N THR A 65 -1.81 5.88 7.28
CA THR A 65 -1.69 4.46 7.66
C THR A 65 -1.44 3.58 6.45
N ASN A 66 -2.18 3.79 5.35
CA ASN A 66 -2.01 3.01 4.13
C ASN A 66 -0.62 3.21 3.50
N LEU A 67 -0.14 4.46 3.46
CA LEU A 67 1.22 4.77 2.99
C LEU A 67 2.28 4.13 3.90
N GLN A 68 2.12 4.22 5.22
CA GLN A 68 3.01 3.55 6.17
C GLN A 68 3.03 2.03 5.93
N ASP A 69 1.86 1.41 5.76
CA ASP A 69 1.77 -0.03 5.57
C ASP A 69 2.39 -0.48 4.25
N GLN A 70 2.18 0.28 3.19
CA GLN A 70 2.69 -0.06 1.86
C GLN A 70 4.17 0.28 1.69
N ILE A 71 4.66 1.35 2.30
CA ILE A 71 6.04 1.84 2.11
C ILE A 71 6.98 1.20 3.12
N LEU A 72 6.67 1.31 4.40
CA LEU A 72 7.60 0.92 5.45
C LEU A 72 7.69 -0.60 5.55
N TYR A 73 6.57 -1.35 5.50
CA TYR A 73 6.65 -2.81 5.58
C TYR A 73 7.19 -3.49 4.31
N LYS A 74 7.07 -2.86 3.13
CA LYS A 74 7.58 -3.45 1.88
C LYS A 74 9.03 -3.08 1.58
N LEU A 75 9.47 -1.85 1.90
CA LEU A 75 10.88 -1.47 1.74
C LEU A 75 11.77 -2.02 2.88
N ASP A 76 11.17 -2.27 4.05
CA ASP A 76 11.81 -2.89 5.21
C ASP A 76 11.56 -4.41 5.27
N GLU A 77 11.79 -5.13 4.16
CA GLU A 77 12.04 -6.59 4.17
C GLU A 77 13.25 -7.01 5.06
N GLY A 78 13.66 -6.19 6.04
CA GLY A 78 14.54 -6.52 7.14
C GLY A 78 13.83 -6.74 8.49
N LEU A 79 12.58 -6.28 8.67
CA LEU A 79 11.82 -6.53 9.91
C LEU A 79 10.81 -7.66 9.71
N ASN A 80 11.35 -8.88 9.82
CA ASN A 80 10.68 -10.14 10.11
C ASN A 80 9.14 -10.06 10.20
N HIS A 81 8.48 -10.49 9.13
CA HIS A 81 7.14 -11.00 9.23
C HIS A 81 7.16 -12.10 10.30
N VAL A 82 6.59 -11.87 11.49
CA VAL A 82 6.17 -12.98 12.34
C VAL A 82 5.02 -13.63 11.58
N ALA A 83 5.37 -14.54 10.69
CA ALA A 83 4.42 -15.41 10.03
C ALA A 83 3.66 -16.13 11.14
N SER A 84 2.39 -15.77 11.32
CA SER A 84 1.48 -16.55 12.15
C SER A 84 1.38 -17.93 11.50
N THR A 85 2.14 -18.87 12.07
CA THR A 85 2.20 -20.25 11.61
C THR A 85 0.87 -20.89 11.93
N SER A 86 -0.06 -20.86 10.99
CA SER A 86 -1.18 -21.78 10.98
C SER A 86 -0.64 -23.16 10.65
N GLN A 87 -0.27 -23.92 11.68
CA GLN A 87 0.03 -25.35 11.60
C GLN A 87 -1.19 -26.08 11.02
N SER A 88 -1.20 -26.28 9.69
CA SER A 88 -2.09 -27.25 9.08
C SER A 88 -1.52 -28.64 9.36
N ARG A 89 -2.07 -29.32 10.37
CA ARG A 89 -1.81 -30.73 10.62
C ARG A 89 -2.50 -31.54 9.54
N THR A 90 -1.77 -31.91 8.49
CA THR A 90 -2.21 -32.98 7.60
C THR A 90 -1.58 -34.29 8.05
N LEU A 91 -2.37 -35.11 8.75
CA LEU A 91 -2.04 -36.50 9.06
C LEU A 91 -1.99 -37.30 7.75
N SER A 92 -0.79 -37.66 7.30
CA SER A 92 -0.61 -38.61 6.21
C SER A 92 -0.73 -40.03 6.76
N SER A 93 -1.89 -40.66 6.59
CA SER A 93 -2.00 -42.11 6.70
C SER A 93 -1.64 -42.72 5.34
N LYS A 94 -0.43 -43.27 5.23
CA LYS A 94 -0.07 -44.24 4.20
C LYS A 94 0.59 -45.43 4.88
N HIS A 95 -0.13 -46.55 4.94
CA HIS A 95 0.48 -47.85 5.11
C HIS A 95 0.00 -48.76 3.98
N THR A 96 0.83 -48.86 2.94
CA THR A 96 0.84 -49.96 1.97
C THR A 96 2.11 -50.75 2.27
N GLY A 97 2.00 -52.06 2.47
CA GLY A 97 2.97 -52.84 3.23
C GLY A 97 4.15 -53.46 2.47
N ILE A 98 4.59 -54.60 3.04
CA ILE A 98 5.58 -55.61 2.59
C ILE A 98 7.02 -55.39 3.10
N VAL A 99 7.46 -56.25 4.04
CA VAL A 99 8.58 -57.21 3.87
C VAL A 99 8.25 -58.50 4.61
#